data_AF-P9WMI3-F1
#
_entry.id   AF-P9WMI3-F1
#
_cell.length_a   1.000
_cell.length_b   1.000
_cell.length_c   1.000
_cell.angle_alpha   90.00
_cell.angle_beta   90.00
_cell.angle_gamma   90.00
#
_symmetry.space_group_name_H-M   'P 1'
#
loop_
_entity.id
_entity.type
_entity.pdbx_description
1 polymer ?
#
loop_
_entity_poly.entity_id
_entity_poly.type
_entity_poly.pdbx_seq_one_letter_code
_entity_poly.pdbx_strand_id
1 'polypeptide(L)'
;MSRESAGAAIRALRESRDWSLADLAAATGVSTMGLSYLERGARKPHKSTVQKVENGLGLPPGTYSRLLVAADPDAELARLIAAQPSNPTAVRRAGAVVVDRHSDTDVLEGYAEAQLDAIKSVIDRLPATTSNEYETYILSVIAQCVKAEMLAASSWRVAVNAGADSTGRLMEHLRALEATRGALLERMPTSLSARFDRACAQSSLPEAVVAALIGVGADEMWDIRNRGVIPAGALPRVRAFVDAIEASHDADEGQQ
;
A
#
# COMPACT_ATOMS: atom_id res chain seq x y z
N MET A 1 10.44 15.90 -32.39
CA MET A 1 9.61 15.22 -31.36
C MET A 1 10.40 15.21 -30.06
N SER A 2 9.79 15.60 -28.94
CA SER A 2 10.49 16.00 -27.72
C SER A 2 10.06 15.20 -26.49
N ARG A 3 10.94 15.15 -25.48
CA ARG A 3 10.59 14.58 -24.15
C ARG A 3 9.50 15.40 -23.46
N GLU A 4 9.44 16.70 -23.74
CA GLU A 4 8.45 17.61 -23.17
C GLU A 4 7.04 17.23 -23.63
N SER A 5 6.84 16.94 -24.92
CA SER A 5 5.52 16.54 -25.44
C SER A 5 5.09 15.17 -24.93
N ALA A 6 6.02 14.21 -24.84
CA ALA A 6 5.72 12.90 -24.24
C ALA A 6 5.39 13.00 -22.74
N GLY A 7 6.11 13.85 -22.01
CA GLY A 7 5.84 14.14 -20.60
C GLY A 7 4.51 14.86 -20.39
N ALA A 8 4.17 15.81 -21.27
CA ALA A 8 2.90 16.53 -21.24
C ALA A 8 1.70 15.59 -21.44
N ALA A 9 1.80 14.61 -22.34
CA ALA A 9 0.76 13.60 -22.54
C ALA A 9 0.55 12.72 -21.30
N ILE A 10 1.63 12.34 -20.62
CA ILE A 10 1.54 11.61 -19.34
C ILE A 10 0.88 12.48 -18.26
N ARG A 11 1.24 13.77 -18.18
CA ARG A 11 0.58 14.73 -17.28
C ARG A 11 -0.91 14.82 -17.57
N ALA A 12 -1.30 14.97 -18.83
CA ALA A 12 -2.69 15.09 -19.25
C ALA A 12 -3.50 13.84 -18.86
N LEU A 13 -2.93 12.65 -19.01
CA LEU A 13 -3.54 11.40 -18.56
C LEU A 13 -3.66 11.31 -17.03
N ARG A 14 -2.67 11.79 -16.28
CA ARG A 14 -2.75 11.84 -14.82
C ARG A 14 -3.89 12.77 -14.39
N GLU A 15 -3.95 13.96 -14.99
CA GLU A 15 -4.95 14.99 -14.66
C GLU A 15 -6.36 14.57 -15.08
N SER A 16 -6.52 13.80 -16.17
CA SER A 16 -7.83 13.25 -16.56
C SER A 16 -8.37 12.17 -15.62
N ARG A 17 -7.53 11.65 -14.71
CA ARG A 17 -7.93 10.73 -13.64
C ARG A 17 -8.08 11.43 -12.28
N ASP A 18 -8.03 12.76 -12.27
CA ASP A 18 -8.03 13.59 -11.05
C ASP A 18 -6.90 13.23 -10.07
N TRP A 19 -5.77 12.72 -10.58
CA TRP A 19 -4.62 12.35 -9.75
C TRP A 19 -3.66 13.52 -9.56
N SER A 20 -3.29 13.79 -8.32
CA SER A 20 -2.16 14.67 -8.01
C SER A 20 -0.83 13.99 -8.30
N LEU A 21 0.27 14.77 -8.31
CA LEU A 21 1.62 14.20 -8.34
C LEU A 21 1.91 13.28 -7.15
N ALA A 22 1.28 13.53 -5.98
CA ALA A 22 1.41 12.69 -4.80
C ALA A 22 0.70 11.34 -4.99
N ASP A 23 -0.49 11.34 -5.59
CA ASP A 23 -1.24 10.11 -5.88
C ASP A 23 -0.49 9.22 -6.88
N LEU A 24 0.06 9.83 -7.94
CA LEU A 24 0.88 9.09 -8.90
C LEU A 24 2.19 8.58 -8.25
N ALA A 25 2.77 9.35 -7.32
CA ALA A 25 3.96 8.90 -6.59
C ALA A 25 3.66 7.68 -5.71
N ALA A 26 2.54 7.70 -4.98
CA ALA A 26 2.08 6.57 -4.18
C ALA A 26 1.78 5.33 -5.05
N ALA A 27 1.14 5.53 -6.20
CA ALA A 27 0.79 4.45 -7.12
C ALA A 27 2.01 3.80 -7.81
N THR A 28 3.08 4.57 -8.07
CA THR A 28 4.24 4.11 -8.86
C THR A 28 5.50 3.83 -8.03
N GLY A 29 5.56 4.33 -6.80
CA GLY A 29 6.79 4.35 -6.00
C GLY A 29 7.91 5.19 -6.62
N VAL A 30 7.58 6.15 -7.49
CA VAL A 30 8.50 7.14 -8.04
C VAL A 30 8.29 8.45 -7.28
N SER A 31 9.37 9.13 -6.89
CA SER A 31 9.25 10.39 -6.16
C SER A 31 8.49 11.45 -6.95
N THR A 32 7.74 12.31 -6.26
CA THR A 32 7.01 13.46 -6.84
C THR A 32 7.93 14.32 -7.71
N MET A 33 9.16 14.56 -7.28
CA MET A 33 10.19 15.25 -8.06
C MET A 33 10.60 14.48 -9.32
N GLY A 34 10.76 13.15 -9.22
CA GLY A 34 11.04 12.29 -10.36
C GLY A 34 9.94 12.35 -11.42
N LEU A 35 8.68 12.31 -10.98
CA LEU A 35 7.50 12.46 -11.84
C LEU A 35 7.43 13.86 -12.46
N SER A 36 7.62 14.92 -11.67
CA SER A 36 7.67 16.30 -12.18
C SER A 36 8.73 16.49 -13.27
N TYR A 37 9.92 15.90 -13.10
CA TYR A 37 10.96 15.95 -14.13
C TYR A 37 10.60 15.18 -15.39
N LEU A 38 9.92 14.04 -15.25
CA LEU A 38 9.44 13.23 -16.37
C LEU A 38 8.36 13.97 -17.17
N GLU A 39 7.35 14.50 -16.48
CA GLU A 39 6.23 15.20 -17.13
C GLU A 39 6.65 16.51 -17.81
N ARG A 40 7.72 17.15 -17.34
CA ARG A 40 8.30 18.33 -17.99
C ARG A 40 9.34 17.99 -19.05
N GLY A 41 9.67 16.73 -19.26
CA GLY A 41 10.73 16.31 -20.19
C GLY A 41 12.14 16.81 -19.84
N ALA A 42 12.35 17.31 -18.61
CA ALA A 42 13.52 18.07 -18.20
C ALA A 42 14.83 17.27 -18.22
N ARG A 43 14.74 15.94 -18.05
CA ARG A 43 15.88 15.02 -18.14
C ARG A 43 15.45 13.68 -18.72
N LYS A 44 16.41 12.90 -19.19
CA LYS A 44 16.16 11.53 -19.64
C LYS A 44 15.79 10.67 -18.41
N PRO A 45 14.56 10.15 -18.30
CA PRO A 45 14.20 9.27 -17.20
C PRO A 45 14.94 7.93 -17.32
N HIS A 46 15.20 7.30 -16.19
CA HIS A 46 15.78 5.95 -16.19
C HIS A 46 14.75 4.95 -16.71
N LYS A 47 15.20 3.88 -17.38
CA LYS A 47 14.31 2.85 -17.93
C LYS A 47 13.37 2.27 -16.86
N SER A 48 13.88 2.04 -15.65
CA SER A 48 13.06 1.56 -14.52
C SER A 48 12.02 2.58 -14.06
N THR A 49 12.31 3.88 -14.12
CA THR A 49 11.34 4.93 -13.80
C THR A 49 10.21 4.95 -14.82
N VAL A 50 10.55 4.87 -16.11
CA VAL A 50 9.54 4.79 -17.20
C VAL A 50 8.63 3.59 -16.99
N GLN A 51 9.21 2.40 -16.74
CA GLN A 51 8.43 1.19 -16.51
C GLN A 51 7.48 1.30 -15.31
N LYS A 52 7.94 1.88 -14.20
CA LYS A 52 7.11 2.11 -13.02
C LYS A 52 5.93 3.03 -13.33
N VAL A 53 6.15 4.10 -14.09
CA VAL A 53 5.10 5.05 -14.47
C VAL A 53 4.11 4.43 -15.44
N GLU A 54 4.59 3.70 -16.46
CA GLU A 54 3.73 2.96 -17.39
C GLU A 54 2.85 1.96 -16.63
N ASN A 55 3.44 1.15 -15.74
CA ASN A 55 2.71 0.18 -14.94
C ASN A 55 1.68 0.85 -14.01
N GLY A 56 2.06 1.91 -13.29
CA GLY A 56 1.15 2.60 -12.37
C GLY A 56 0.01 3.34 -13.07
N LEU A 57 0.18 3.74 -14.33
CA LEU A 57 -0.88 4.29 -15.16
C LEU A 57 -1.67 3.23 -15.94
N GLY A 58 -1.28 1.96 -15.89
CA GLY A 58 -1.91 0.88 -16.67
C GLY A 58 -1.63 0.97 -18.17
N LEU A 59 -0.53 1.61 -18.56
CA LEU A 59 -0.11 1.77 -19.95
C LEU A 59 0.69 0.55 -20.44
N PRO A 60 0.59 0.20 -21.74
CA PRO A 60 1.43 -0.85 -22.31
C PRO A 60 2.93 -0.55 -22.13
N PRO A 61 3.78 -1.56 -21.88
CA PRO A 61 5.22 -1.37 -21.83
C PRO A 61 5.77 -0.72 -23.10
N GLY A 62 6.62 0.30 -22.95
CA GLY A 62 7.20 1.04 -24.05
C GLY A 62 6.30 2.12 -24.65
N THR A 63 5.15 2.40 -24.04
CA THR A 63 4.29 3.54 -24.38
C THR A 63 5.09 4.84 -24.45
N TYR A 64 5.87 5.16 -23.41
CA TYR A 64 6.67 6.39 -23.38
C TYR A 64 7.64 6.49 -24.56
N SER A 65 8.26 5.37 -24.96
CA SER A 65 9.14 5.33 -26.13
C SER A 65 8.39 5.65 -27.42
N ARG A 66 7.13 5.20 -27.56
CA ARG A 66 6.26 5.56 -28.70
C ARG A 66 5.88 7.04 -28.65
N LEU A 67 5.54 7.56 -27.48
CA LEU A 67 5.22 8.99 -27.28
C LEU A 67 6.40 9.90 -27.65
N LEU A 68 7.64 9.48 -27.39
CA LEU A 68 8.84 10.25 -27.77
C LEU A 68 9.00 10.44 -29.29
N VAL A 69 8.43 9.55 -30.10
CA VAL A 69 8.51 9.55 -31.56
C VAL A 69 7.15 9.73 -32.23
N ALA A 70 6.12 10.07 -31.47
CA ALA A 70 4.80 10.38 -32.01
C ALA A 70 4.77 11.84 -32.47
N ALA A 71 4.17 12.07 -33.65
CA ALA A 71 3.91 13.43 -34.13
C ALA A 71 2.90 14.17 -33.24
N ASP A 72 1.93 13.42 -32.71
CA ASP A 72 0.96 13.86 -31.72
C ASP A 72 0.92 12.82 -30.58
N PRO A 73 1.64 13.07 -29.47
CA PRO A 73 1.67 12.17 -28.33
C PRO A 73 0.31 12.02 -27.64
N ASP A 74 -0.54 13.04 -27.63
CA ASP A 74 -1.85 12.96 -26.98
C ASP A 74 -2.78 12.04 -27.78
N ALA A 75 -2.82 12.20 -29.11
CA ALA A 75 -3.57 11.30 -29.97
C ALA A 75 -2.99 9.88 -29.98
N GLU A 76 -1.66 9.72 -29.90
CA GLU A 76 -1.03 8.40 -29.78
C GLU A 76 -1.37 7.74 -28.44
N LEU A 77 -1.33 8.49 -27.33
CA LEU A 77 -1.70 7.97 -26.02
C LEU A 77 -3.17 7.57 -25.99
N ALA A 78 -4.06 8.40 -26.53
CA ALA A 78 -5.47 8.09 -26.67
C ALA A 78 -5.68 6.83 -27.53
N ARG A 79 -4.94 6.68 -28.64
CA ARG A 79 -4.95 5.45 -29.44
C ARG A 79 -4.46 4.25 -28.64
N LEU A 80 -3.40 4.35 -27.84
CA LEU A 80 -2.87 3.22 -27.07
C LEU A 80 -3.84 2.79 -25.96
N ILE A 81 -4.56 3.73 -25.36
CA ILE A 81 -5.60 3.47 -24.37
C ILE A 81 -6.83 2.85 -25.06
N ALA A 82 -7.27 3.40 -26.19
CA ALA A 82 -8.45 2.93 -26.92
C ALA A 82 -8.21 1.61 -27.70
N ALA A 83 -6.99 1.38 -28.18
CA ALA A 83 -6.55 0.14 -28.83
C ALA A 83 -6.33 -0.99 -27.83
N GLN A 84 -6.89 -0.88 -26.64
CA GLN A 84 -7.15 -1.99 -25.74
C GLN A 84 -8.56 -2.54 -25.98
N PRO A 85 -8.84 -3.30 -27.05
CA PRO A 85 -9.75 -4.43 -26.90
C PRO A 85 -8.95 -5.57 -26.25
N SER A 86 -9.62 -6.33 -25.38
CA SER A 86 -9.21 -7.70 -25.05
C SER A 86 -9.00 -8.46 -26.37
N ASN A 87 -7.75 -8.62 -26.82
CA ASN A 87 -7.45 -9.22 -28.12
C ASN A 87 -6.35 -10.29 -28.02
N PRO A 88 -6.48 -11.43 -28.72
CA PRO A 88 -5.74 -12.66 -28.43
C PRO A 88 -4.40 -12.74 -29.18
N THR A 89 -3.45 -13.38 -28.51
CA THR A 89 -2.26 -14.11 -29.00
C THR A 89 -1.85 -13.86 -30.46
N ALA A 90 -1.13 -12.76 -30.70
CA ALA A 90 -0.36 -12.57 -31.92
C ALA A 90 1.01 -13.26 -31.80
N VAL A 91 1.27 -14.09 -32.80
CA VAL A 91 2.38 -15.03 -32.99
C VAL A 91 3.69 -14.32 -33.38
N ARG A 92 4.82 -14.75 -32.76
CA ARG A 92 6.25 -14.61 -33.18
C ARG A 92 6.90 -13.22 -32.98
N ARG A 93 8.19 -13.06 -32.59
CA ARG A 93 9.41 -13.90 -32.65
C ARG A 93 10.31 -13.65 -31.40
N ALA A 94 11.18 -14.63 -31.12
CA ALA A 94 12.34 -14.60 -30.21
C ALA A 94 12.03 -14.68 -28.70
N GLY A 95 11.81 -15.92 -28.22
CA GLY A 95 12.00 -16.31 -26.81
C GLY A 95 11.36 -15.39 -25.77
N ALA A 96 10.20 -14.82 -26.06
CA ALA A 96 9.46 -14.08 -25.05
C ALA A 96 9.03 -15.10 -24.00
N VAL A 97 9.54 -14.98 -22.78
CA VAL A 97 8.95 -15.64 -21.62
C VAL A 97 7.48 -15.23 -21.64
N VAL A 98 6.60 -16.17 -21.99
CA VAL A 98 5.16 -15.98 -21.87
C VAL A 98 4.92 -15.97 -20.38
N VAL A 99 4.93 -14.78 -19.79
CA VAL A 99 4.49 -14.58 -18.43
C VAL A 99 2.98 -14.75 -18.46
N ASP A 100 2.51 -15.92 -18.06
CA ASP A 100 1.09 -16.12 -17.81
C ASP A 100 0.73 -15.34 -16.54
N ARG A 101 -0.09 -14.30 -16.70
CA ARG A 101 -0.52 -13.45 -15.58
C ARG A 101 -1.26 -14.26 -14.51
N HIS A 102 -1.90 -15.37 -14.87
CA HIS A 102 -2.52 -16.25 -13.87
C HIS A 102 -1.45 -16.93 -13.01
N SER A 103 -0.36 -17.42 -13.62
CA SER A 103 0.77 -17.97 -12.87
C SER A 103 1.44 -16.93 -11.96
N ASP A 104 1.50 -15.66 -12.38
CA ASP A 104 2.00 -14.58 -11.53
C ASP A 104 1.11 -14.39 -10.29
N THR A 105 -0.22 -14.44 -10.44
CA THR A 105 -1.14 -14.23 -9.31
C THR A 105 -1.12 -15.39 -8.31
N ASP A 106 -0.90 -16.63 -8.77
CA ASP A 106 -0.74 -17.79 -7.88
C ASP A 106 0.60 -17.71 -7.12
N VAL A 107 1.66 -17.22 -7.77
CA VAL A 107 2.95 -16.97 -7.11
C VAL A 107 2.81 -15.88 -6.04
N LEU A 108 2.06 -14.81 -6.31
CA LEU A 108 1.81 -13.74 -5.35
C LEU A 108 1.00 -14.20 -4.15
N GLU A 109 0.05 -15.12 -4.36
CA GLU A 109 -0.67 -15.77 -3.27
C GLU A 109 0.24 -16.65 -2.43
N GLY A 110 0.98 -17.59 -3.06
CA GLY A 110 1.90 -18.47 -2.33
C GLY A 110 2.97 -17.70 -1.56
N TYR A 111 3.37 -16.53 -2.06
CA TYR A 111 4.23 -15.61 -1.32
C TYR A 111 3.56 -15.02 -0.07
N ALA A 112 2.29 -14.60 -0.17
CA ALA A 112 1.53 -14.11 0.97
C ALA A 112 1.32 -15.21 2.04
N GLU A 113 1.01 -16.43 1.62
CA GLU A 113 0.92 -17.60 2.49
C GLU A 113 2.25 -17.86 3.22
N ALA A 114 3.37 -17.91 2.48
CA ALA A 114 4.69 -18.12 3.04
C ALA A 114 5.09 -17.03 4.05
N GLN A 115 4.69 -15.77 3.83
CA GLN A 115 4.93 -14.69 4.78
C GLN A 115 4.15 -14.89 6.08
N LEU A 116 2.87 -15.27 5.98
CA LEU A 116 2.04 -15.54 7.14
C LEU A 116 2.61 -16.71 7.97
N ASP A 117 3.06 -17.77 7.32
CA ASP A 117 3.69 -18.91 8.00
C ASP A 117 5.04 -18.56 8.64
N ALA A 118 5.85 -17.73 7.97
CA ALA A 118 7.07 -17.21 8.56
C ALA A 118 6.79 -16.38 9.82
N ILE A 119 5.75 -15.53 9.79
CA ILE A 119 5.33 -14.73 10.96
C ILE A 119 4.88 -15.65 12.10
N LYS A 120 4.02 -16.64 11.84
CA LYS A 120 3.59 -17.63 12.85
C LYS A 120 4.79 -18.34 13.48
N SER A 121 5.76 -18.78 12.67
CA SER A 121 6.99 -19.41 13.17
C SER A 121 7.83 -18.48 14.06
N VAL A 122 7.85 -17.17 13.78
CA VAL A 122 8.50 -16.19 14.67
C VAL A 122 7.72 -16.03 15.98
N ILE A 123 6.38 -15.98 15.92
CA ILE A 123 5.51 -15.89 17.09
C ILE A 123 5.71 -17.07 18.04
N ASP A 124 5.82 -18.29 17.50
CA ASP A 124 6.06 -19.52 18.26
C ASP A 124 7.40 -19.51 19.03
N ARG A 125 8.34 -18.66 18.59
CA ARG A 125 9.68 -18.51 19.18
C ARG A 125 9.84 -17.22 19.97
N LEU A 126 8.74 -16.53 20.29
CA LEU A 126 8.82 -15.32 21.10
C LEU A 126 9.46 -15.62 22.46
N PRO A 127 10.25 -14.67 23.02
CA PRO A 127 10.84 -14.84 24.32
C PRO A 127 9.76 -14.92 25.42
N ALA A 128 10.16 -15.36 26.61
CA ALA A 128 9.28 -15.32 27.77
C ALA A 128 8.73 -13.91 28.01
N THR A 129 7.50 -13.81 28.52
CA THR A 129 6.83 -12.55 28.85
C THR A 129 7.59 -11.72 29.90
N THR A 130 8.46 -12.37 30.67
CA THR A 130 9.34 -11.75 31.67
C THR A 130 10.62 -11.15 31.08
N SER A 131 10.91 -11.41 29.80
CA SER A 131 12.06 -10.82 29.11
C SER A 131 11.87 -9.32 28.95
N ASN A 132 12.91 -8.54 29.23
CA ASN A 132 12.93 -7.09 29.00
C ASN A 132 12.86 -6.73 27.50
N GLU A 133 13.16 -7.66 26.60
CA GLU A 133 13.06 -7.47 25.15
C GLU A 133 11.69 -7.86 24.59
N TYR A 134 10.80 -8.44 25.40
CA TYR A 134 9.55 -9.03 24.95
C TYR A 134 8.66 -8.06 24.14
N GLU A 135 8.43 -6.84 24.64
CA GLU A 135 7.67 -5.81 23.93
C GLU A 135 8.36 -5.39 22.62
N THR A 136 9.68 -5.23 22.64
CA THR A 136 10.47 -4.92 21.43
C THR A 136 10.34 -6.01 20.37
N TYR A 137 10.35 -7.29 20.76
CA TYR A 137 10.11 -8.40 19.83
C TYR A 137 8.69 -8.36 19.28
N ILE A 138 7.67 -8.14 20.11
CA ILE A 138 6.28 -8.04 19.64
C ILE A 138 6.14 -6.91 18.61
N LEU A 139 6.68 -5.71 18.88
CA LEU A 139 6.65 -4.59 17.95
C LEU A 139 7.36 -4.91 16.63
N SER A 140 8.47 -5.66 16.68
CA SER A 140 9.17 -6.14 15.48
C SER A 140 8.30 -7.09 14.65
N VAL A 141 7.55 -8.00 15.29
CA VAL A 141 6.65 -8.93 14.61
C VAL A 141 5.42 -8.19 14.05
N ILE A 142 4.85 -7.23 14.78
CA ILE A 142 3.78 -6.35 14.28
C ILE A 142 4.26 -5.61 13.02
N ALA A 143 5.47 -5.06 13.03
CA ALA A 143 6.04 -4.41 11.85
C ALA A 143 6.25 -5.37 10.67
N GLN A 144 6.40 -6.68 10.90
CA GLN A 144 6.43 -7.71 9.85
C GLN A 144 5.03 -8.01 9.32
N CYS A 145 4.02 -8.12 10.20
CA CYS A 145 2.62 -8.29 9.81
C CYS A 145 2.18 -7.19 8.86
N VAL A 146 2.44 -5.95 9.24
CA VAL A 146 2.03 -4.76 8.46
C VAL A 146 2.74 -4.67 7.11
N LYS A 147 4.02 -5.08 7.03
CA LYS A 147 4.72 -5.20 5.73
C LYS A 147 4.11 -6.29 4.85
N ALA A 148 3.78 -7.43 5.44
CA ALA A 148 3.12 -8.53 4.72
C ALA A 148 1.72 -8.11 4.25
N GLU A 149 0.97 -7.36 5.06
CA GLU A 149 -0.34 -6.80 4.68
C GLU A 149 -0.23 -5.87 3.49
N MET A 150 0.73 -4.94 3.49
CA MET A 150 0.93 -4.02 2.36
C MET A 150 1.29 -4.76 1.07
N LEU A 151 2.07 -5.83 1.17
CA LEU A 151 2.42 -6.69 0.05
C LEU A 151 1.21 -7.50 -0.43
N ALA A 152 0.46 -8.13 0.48
CA ALA A 152 -0.75 -8.88 0.18
C ALA A 152 -1.84 -7.99 -0.43
N ALA A 153 -1.99 -6.74 0.03
CA ALA A 153 -2.92 -5.77 -0.55
C ALA A 153 -2.51 -5.38 -1.99
N SER A 154 -1.20 -5.21 -2.22
CA SER A 154 -0.68 -4.97 -3.57
C SER A 154 -0.93 -6.17 -4.48
N SER A 155 -0.70 -7.39 -3.98
CA SER A 155 -0.98 -8.65 -4.68
C SER A 155 -2.47 -8.81 -4.99
N TRP A 156 -3.34 -8.51 -4.02
CA TRP A 156 -4.79 -8.55 -4.18
C TRP A 156 -5.26 -7.62 -5.31
N ARG A 157 -4.73 -6.40 -5.35
CA ARG A 157 -5.04 -5.46 -6.44
C ARG A 157 -4.60 -6.00 -7.81
N VAL A 158 -3.44 -6.67 -7.89
CA VAL A 158 -2.99 -7.32 -9.13
C VAL A 158 -3.93 -8.46 -9.52
N ALA A 159 -4.32 -9.30 -8.56
CA ALA A 159 -5.25 -10.41 -8.78
C ALA A 159 -6.62 -9.94 -9.28
N VAL A 160 -7.19 -8.90 -8.66
CA VAL A 160 -8.46 -8.28 -9.09
C VAL A 160 -8.37 -7.78 -10.51
N ASN A 161 -7.32 -7.03 -10.84
CA ASN A 161 -7.14 -6.48 -12.19
C ASN A 161 -6.89 -7.55 -13.25
N ALA A 162 -6.41 -8.73 -12.84
CA ALA A 162 -6.22 -9.89 -13.71
C ALA A 162 -7.47 -10.79 -13.79
N GLY A 163 -8.49 -10.58 -12.95
CA GLY A 163 -9.63 -11.49 -12.82
C GLY A 163 -9.24 -12.86 -12.25
N ALA A 164 -8.21 -12.91 -11.38
CA ALA A 164 -7.68 -14.15 -10.85
C ALA A 164 -8.50 -14.70 -9.66
N ASP A 165 -8.58 -16.03 -9.58
CA ASP A 165 -9.29 -16.75 -8.52
C ASP A 165 -8.64 -16.58 -7.12
N SER A 166 -7.36 -16.18 -7.07
CA SER A 166 -6.63 -15.93 -5.82
C SER A 166 -7.11 -14.70 -5.06
N THR A 167 -7.97 -13.86 -5.64
CA THR A 167 -8.53 -12.65 -5.01
C THR A 167 -9.16 -12.93 -3.64
N GLY A 168 -9.94 -14.01 -3.53
CA GLY A 168 -10.58 -14.41 -2.27
C GLY A 168 -9.56 -14.85 -1.22
N ARG A 169 -8.61 -15.70 -1.60
CA ARG A 169 -7.56 -16.23 -0.72
C ARG A 169 -6.61 -15.13 -0.23
N LEU A 170 -6.22 -14.20 -1.11
CA LEU A 170 -5.45 -13.01 -0.73
C LEU A 170 -6.19 -12.14 0.31
N MET A 171 -7.51 -12.02 0.22
CA MET A 171 -8.30 -11.32 1.23
C MET A 171 -8.33 -12.09 2.57
N GLU A 172 -8.39 -13.41 2.54
CA GLU A 172 -8.28 -14.24 3.75
C GLU A 172 -6.92 -14.10 4.42
N HIS A 173 -5.82 -14.08 3.65
CA HIS A 173 -4.48 -13.83 4.18
C HIS A 173 -4.37 -12.44 4.83
N LEU A 174 -4.93 -11.40 4.20
CA LEU A 174 -4.97 -10.05 4.80
C LEU A 174 -5.72 -10.03 6.13
N ARG A 175 -6.87 -10.71 6.23
CA ARG A 175 -7.62 -10.82 7.49
C ARG A 175 -6.85 -11.59 8.54
N ALA A 176 -6.15 -12.66 8.15
CA ALA A 176 -5.33 -13.45 9.06
C ALA A 176 -4.13 -12.66 9.59
N LEU A 177 -3.51 -11.83 8.76
CA LEU A 177 -2.44 -10.91 9.17
C LEU A 177 -2.96 -9.85 10.15
N GLU A 178 -4.09 -9.19 9.83
CA GLU A 178 -4.70 -8.20 10.72
C GLU A 178 -5.11 -8.81 12.06
N ALA A 179 -5.68 -10.02 12.06
CA ALA A 179 -6.01 -10.74 13.29
C ALA A 179 -4.75 -11.10 14.10
N THR A 180 -3.66 -11.47 13.43
CA THR A 180 -2.36 -11.73 14.08
C THR A 180 -1.78 -10.47 14.70
N ARG A 181 -1.86 -9.33 13.99
CA ARG A 181 -1.47 -8.01 14.48
C ARG A 181 -2.25 -7.62 15.74
N GLY A 182 -3.58 -7.78 15.72
CA GLY A 182 -4.44 -7.52 16.87
C GLY A 182 -4.10 -8.39 18.08
N ALA A 183 -3.95 -9.70 17.88
CA ALA A 183 -3.58 -10.63 18.95
C ALA A 183 -2.21 -10.31 19.57
N LEU A 184 -1.26 -9.79 18.79
CA LEU A 184 0.03 -9.33 19.29
C LEU A 184 -0.09 -8.06 20.14
N LEU A 185 -0.93 -7.11 19.76
CA LEU A 185 -1.20 -5.91 20.57
C LEU A 185 -1.88 -6.25 21.90
N GLU A 186 -2.77 -7.24 21.92
CA GLU A 186 -3.42 -7.72 23.16
C GLU A 186 -2.42 -8.28 24.17
N ARG A 187 -1.24 -8.74 23.73
CA ARG A 187 -0.17 -9.21 24.62
C ARG A 187 0.58 -8.06 25.32
N MET A 188 0.29 -6.80 24.99
CA MET A 188 0.90 -5.60 25.57
C MET A 188 -0.17 -4.60 26.06
N PRO A 189 -1.05 -4.99 26.99
CA PRO A 189 -2.23 -4.20 27.34
C PRO A 189 -1.92 -2.83 27.98
N THR A 190 -0.75 -2.67 28.58
CA THR A 190 -0.30 -1.41 29.20
C THR A 190 0.36 -0.46 28.19
N SER A 191 0.71 -0.94 27.00
CA SER A 191 1.36 -0.14 25.97
C SER A 191 0.39 0.89 25.42
N LEU A 192 0.81 2.16 25.39
CA LEU A 192 -0.07 3.25 24.95
C LEU A 192 -0.52 3.06 23.50
N SER A 193 0.34 2.50 22.64
CA SER A 193 0.02 2.23 21.24
C SER A 193 -1.05 1.15 21.09
N ALA A 194 -1.00 0.11 21.92
CA ALA A 194 -2.04 -0.94 21.94
C ALA A 194 -3.37 -0.41 22.48
N ARG A 195 -3.33 0.40 23.55
CA ARG A 195 -4.53 1.09 24.06
C ARG A 195 -5.11 2.05 23.02
N PHE A 196 -4.26 2.78 22.30
CA PHE A 196 -4.69 3.67 21.23
C PHE A 196 -5.31 2.93 20.04
N ASP A 197 -4.72 1.81 19.61
CA ASP A 197 -5.30 0.97 18.56
C ASP A 197 -6.71 0.48 18.94
N ARG A 198 -6.87 0.01 20.19
CA ARG A 198 -8.18 -0.40 20.73
C ARG A 198 -9.17 0.75 20.82
N ALA A 199 -8.75 1.91 21.32
CA ALA A 199 -9.58 3.10 21.42
C ALA A 199 -10.06 3.56 20.03
N CYS A 200 -9.21 3.47 19.00
CA CYS A 200 -9.63 3.76 17.62
C CYS A 200 -10.75 2.82 17.18
N ALA A 201 -10.61 1.50 17.41
CA ALA A 201 -11.62 0.51 17.07
C ALA A 201 -12.95 0.72 17.82
N GLN A 202 -12.89 1.08 19.11
CA GLN A 202 -14.07 1.32 19.95
C GLN A 202 -14.77 2.66 19.65
N SER A 203 -14.03 3.68 19.23
CA SER A 203 -14.58 5.03 19.03
C SER A 203 -15.63 5.12 17.91
N SER A 204 -15.65 4.17 16.97
CA SER A 204 -16.43 4.21 15.72
C SER A 204 -16.18 5.44 14.82
N LEU A 205 -15.23 6.32 15.19
CA LEU A 205 -14.90 7.51 14.43
C LEU A 205 -14.05 7.16 13.19
N PRO A 206 -14.24 7.85 12.06
CA PRO A 206 -13.35 7.72 10.91
C PRO A 206 -11.89 8.06 11.28
N GLU A 207 -10.94 7.31 10.74
CA GLU A 207 -9.51 7.48 11.05
C GLU A 207 -9.00 8.91 10.79
N ALA A 208 -9.49 9.57 9.73
CA ALA A 208 -9.14 10.96 9.42
C ALA A 208 -9.60 11.94 10.52
N VAL A 209 -10.73 11.67 11.19
CA VAL A 209 -11.23 12.48 12.31
C VAL A 209 -10.35 12.26 13.53
N VAL A 210 -10.00 11.02 13.85
CA VAL A 210 -9.09 10.69 14.95
C VAL A 210 -7.72 11.37 14.74
N ALA A 211 -7.16 11.27 13.53
CA ALA A 211 -5.91 11.93 13.17
C ALA A 211 -5.98 13.46 13.35
N ALA A 212 -7.10 14.10 12.97
CA ALA A 212 -7.32 15.52 13.21
C ALA A 212 -7.41 15.87 14.70
N LEU A 213 -8.07 15.05 15.52
CA LEU A 213 -8.18 15.25 16.99
C LEU A 213 -6.80 15.25 17.65
N ILE A 214 -5.93 14.31 17.28
CA ILE A 214 -4.56 14.22 17.83
C ILE A 214 -3.56 15.10 17.08
N GLY A 215 -3.99 15.73 15.98
CA GLY A 215 -3.21 16.67 15.16
C GLY A 215 -2.00 16.05 14.49
N VAL A 216 -2.20 14.92 13.81
CA VAL A 216 -1.18 14.20 13.05
C VAL A 216 -1.65 13.94 11.61
N GLY A 217 -0.70 13.74 10.68
CA GLY A 217 -0.99 13.30 9.32
C GLY A 217 -1.34 11.81 9.22
N ALA A 218 -1.79 11.37 8.05
CA ALA A 218 -2.12 9.95 7.81
C ALA A 218 -0.90 9.03 8.01
N ASP A 219 0.29 9.44 7.57
CA ASP A 219 1.53 8.66 7.75
C ASP A 219 1.90 8.51 9.24
N GLU A 220 1.74 9.59 10.01
CA GLU A 220 1.98 9.57 11.46
C GLU A 220 0.93 8.74 12.20
N MET A 221 -0.35 8.82 11.80
CA MET A 221 -1.42 7.97 12.32
C MET A 221 -1.10 6.49 12.10
N TRP A 222 -0.63 6.16 10.90
CA TRP A 222 -0.18 4.82 10.55
C TRP A 222 1.02 4.38 11.40
N ASP A 223 2.02 5.24 11.61
CA ASP A 223 3.19 4.94 12.44
C ASP A 223 2.82 4.74 13.92
N ILE A 224 1.86 5.51 14.45
CA ILE A 224 1.36 5.34 15.82
C ILE A 224 0.74 3.95 15.98
N ARG A 225 -0.16 3.55 15.07
CA ARG A 225 -0.89 2.27 15.15
C ARG A 225 0.00 1.05 14.90
N ASN A 226 0.99 1.17 14.02
CA ASN A 226 1.73 0.02 13.49
C ASN A 226 3.18 -0.08 13.96
N ARG A 227 3.78 1.01 14.42
CA ARG A 227 5.16 1.03 14.92
C ARG A 227 5.27 1.48 16.37
N GLY A 228 4.18 1.95 16.95
CA GLY A 228 4.16 2.52 18.29
C GLY A 228 4.95 3.82 18.41
N VAL A 229 5.21 4.51 17.30
CA VAL A 229 5.96 5.77 17.28
C VAL A 229 4.97 6.91 17.45
N ILE A 230 4.96 7.52 18.62
CA ILE A 230 4.08 8.66 18.93
C ILE A 230 4.89 9.95 18.90
N PRO A 231 4.58 10.91 18.01
CA PRO A 231 5.21 12.22 18.02
C PRO A 231 5.03 12.91 19.39
N ALA A 232 6.09 13.51 19.92
CA ALA A 232 6.08 14.10 21.26
C ALA A 232 4.97 15.16 21.45
N GLY A 233 4.66 15.93 20.39
CA GLY A 233 3.58 16.93 20.40
C GLY A 233 2.16 16.34 20.31
N ALA A 234 2.02 15.06 19.92
CA ALA A 234 0.74 14.36 19.87
C ALA A 234 0.46 13.57 21.16
N LEU A 235 1.50 13.20 21.91
CA LEU A 235 1.41 12.32 23.09
C LEU A 235 0.33 12.71 24.11
N PRO A 236 0.17 13.99 24.53
CA PRO A 236 -0.89 14.36 25.48
C PRO A 236 -2.30 14.13 24.92
N ARG A 237 -2.50 14.39 23.62
CA ARG A 237 -3.80 14.21 22.94
C ARG A 237 -4.11 12.75 22.69
N VAL A 238 -3.11 11.94 22.36
CA VAL A 238 -3.25 10.48 22.26
C VAL A 238 -3.72 9.90 23.59
N ARG A 239 -3.09 10.27 24.72
CA ARG A 239 -3.54 9.83 26.06
C ARG A 239 -4.96 10.29 26.37
N ALA A 240 -5.26 11.57 26.15
CA ALA A 240 -6.60 12.11 26.41
C ALA A 240 -7.68 11.42 25.56
N PHE A 241 -7.37 11.07 24.31
CA PHE A 241 -8.28 10.31 23.45
C PHE A 241 -8.52 8.90 24.00
N VAL A 242 -7.45 8.17 24.34
CA VAL A 242 -7.55 6.82 24.94
C VAL A 242 -8.38 6.85 26.21
N ASP A 243 -8.05 7.74 27.14
CA ASP A 243 -8.71 7.82 28.44
C ASP A 243 -10.21 8.20 28.28
N ALA A 244 -10.56 9.04 27.31
CA ALA A 244 -11.94 9.40 27.01
C ALA A 244 -12.75 8.21 26.46
N ILE A 245 -12.16 7.41 25.57
CA ILE A 245 -12.84 6.22 25.01
C ILE A 245 -12.97 5.12 26.06
N GLU A 246 -11.93 4.84 26.83
CA GLU A 246 -11.97 3.83 27.91
C GLU A 246 -13.02 4.20 28.97
N ALA A 247 -13.08 5.48 29.40
CA ALA A 247 -14.10 5.94 30.34
C ALA A 247 -15.54 5.81 29.80
N SER A 248 -15.73 6.01 28.49
CA SER A 248 -17.05 5.83 27.86
C SER A 248 -17.45 4.36 27.76
N HIS A 249 -16.49 3.47 27.58
CA HIS A 249 -16.72 2.02 27.47
C HIS A 249 -17.06 1.42 28.84
N ASP A 250 -16.33 1.80 29.88
CA ASP A 250 -16.59 1.38 31.27
C ASP A 250 -18.01 1.79 31.73
N ALA A 251 -18.47 2.97 31.28
CA ALA A 251 -19.82 3.45 31.60
C ALA A 251 -20.93 2.63 30.89
N ASP A 252 -20.67 2.12 29.69
CA ASP A 252 -21.63 1.33 28.92
C ASP A 252 -21.69 -0.13 29.41
N GLU A 253 -20.55 -0.70 29.83
CA GLU A 253 -20.51 -2.04 30.46
C GLU A 253 -21.17 -2.06 31.83
N GLY A 254 -21.05 -0.99 32.63
CA GLY A 254 -21.71 -0.89 33.94
C GLY A 254 -23.24 -0.76 33.90
N GLN A 255 -23.82 -0.57 32.71
CA GLN A 255 -25.26 -0.41 32.50
C GLN A 255 -25.96 -1.72 32.06
N GLN A 256 -25.19 -2.79 31.77
CA GLN A 256 -25.68 -4.11 31.36
C GLN A 256 -25.72 -5.10 32.53
#